data_AF-A0A6M0AE08-F1
#
_entry.id   AF-A0A6M0AE08-F1
#
_cell.length_a   1.000
_cell.length_b   1.000
_cell.length_c   1.000
_cell.angle_alpha   90.00
_cell.angle_beta   90.00
_cell.angle_gamma   90.00
#
_symmetry.space_group_name_H-M   'P 1'
#
loop_
_entity.id
_entity.type
_entity.pdbx_description
1 polymer ?
#
loop_
_entity_poly.entity_id
_entity_poly.type
_entity_poly.pdbx_seq_one_letter_code
_entity_poly.pdbx_strand_id
1 'polypeptide(L)' 'LLSQVVQQQSVKGEQEYQTLLRSMFVYEYQDEQGRWFGINPALAETEKFRSLAL' A
#
# COMPACT_ATOMS: atom_id res chain seq x y z
N LEU A 1 -4.25 8.36 -3.71
CA LEU A 1 -3.07 7.49 -3.89
C LEU A 1 -3.01 6.40 -2.81
N LEU A 2 -2.71 6.69 -1.54
CA LEU A 2 -2.70 5.64 -0.48
C LEU A 2 -4.03 4.88 -0.35
N SER A 3 -5.16 5.59 -0.34
CA SER A 3 -6.50 4.96 -0.35
C SER A 3 -6.78 4.12 -1.62
N GLN A 4 -6.19 4.50 -2.75
CA GLN A 4 -6.32 3.74 -4.00
C GLN A 4 -5.49 2.46 -3.96
N VAL A 5 -4.30 2.49 -3.32
CA VAL A 5 -3.50 1.28 -3.06
C VAL A 5 -4.33 0.28 -2.27
N VAL A 6 -4.97 0.72 -1.19
CA VAL A 6 -5.81 -0.15 -0.34
C VAL A 6 -6.96 -0.77 -1.13
N GLN A 7 -7.63 0.01 -1.97
CA GLN A 7 -8.80 -0.45 -2.73
C GLN A 7 -8.43 -1.35 -3.90
N GLN A 8 -7.35 -1.05 -4.62
CA GLN A 8 -7.01 -1.73 -5.87
C GLN A 8 -6.02 -2.87 -5.65
N GLN A 9 -5.20 -2.77 -4.60
CA GLN A 9 -4.15 -3.72 -4.23
C GLN A 9 -3.17 -4.09 -5.37
N SER A 10 -3.20 -3.33 -6.47
CA SER A 10 -2.46 -3.59 -7.69
C SER A 10 -1.86 -2.29 -8.19
N VAL A 11 -0.62 -2.37 -8.65
CA VAL A 11 0.12 -1.24 -9.19
C VAL A 11 0.62 -1.62 -10.55
N LYS A 12 0.08 -1.01 -11.60
CA LYS A 12 0.62 -1.13 -12.95
C LYS A 12 1.23 0.20 -13.37
N GLY A 13 2.57 0.25 -13.40
CA GLY A 13 3.33 1.25 -14.19
C GLY A 13 3.20 2.73 -13.81
N GLU A 14 2.47 3.10 -12.76
CA GLU A 14 2.29 4.49 -12.34
C GLU A 14 3.45 4.99 -11.47
N GLN A 15 4.02 6.14 -11.83
CA GLN A 15 5.17 6.78 -11.18
C GLN A 15 4.87 7.16 -9.72
N GLU A 16 3.61 7.47 -9.44
CA GLU A 16 3.05 7.82 -8.14
C GLU A 16 3.18 6.65 -7.16
N TYR A 17 2.97 5.42 -7.61
CA TYR A 17 3.11 4.25 -6.74
C TYR A 17 4.57 3.88 -6.47
N GLN A 18 5.48 4.10 -7.44
CA GLN A 18 6.92 4.00 -7.16
C GLN A 18 7.35 5.00 -6.10
N THR A 19 6.74 6.18 -6.08
CA THR A 19 6.99 7.19 -5.04
C THR A 19 6.53 6.69 -3.68
N LEU A 20 5.33 6.09 -3.57
CA LEU A 20 4.84 5.50 -2.33
C LEU A 20 5.71 4.35 -1.80
N LEU A 21 6.22 3.50 -2.70
CA LEU A 21 7.15 2.42 -2.35
C LEU A 21 8.47 2.97 -1.80
N ARG A 22 9.09 3.92 -2.51
CA ARG A 22 10.37 4.52 -2.10
C ARG A 22 10.29 5.32 -0.81
N SER A 23 9.10 5.84 -0.49
CA SER A 23 8.83 6.57 0.74
C SER A 23 8.33 5.68 1.88
N MET A 24 8.30 4.35 1.69
CA MET A 24 7.95 3.35 2.71
C MET A 24 6.51 3.47 3.24
N PHE A 25 5.61 4.11 2.49
CA PHE A 25 4.19 4.18 2.85
C PHE A 25 3.44 2.89 2.53
N VAL A 26 3.93 2.14 1.54
CA VAL A 26 3.35 0.87 1.09
C VAL A 26 4.44 -0.16 0.88
N TYR A 27 4.09 -1.44 1.01
CA TYR A 27 4.95 -2.56 0.67
C TYR A 27 4.31 -3.48 -0.37
N GLU A 28 5.17 -4.18 -1.12
CA GLU A 28 4.76 -5.33 -1.92
C GLU A 28 4.71 -6.56 -1.01
N TYR A 29 3.58 -7.24 -1.02
CA TYR A 29 3.34 -8.51 -0.36
C TYR A 29 3.19 -9.61 -1.41
N GLN A 30 3.42 -10.85 -1.00
CA GLN A 30 3.33 -12.01 -1.89
C GLN A 30 2.79 -13.23 -1.14
N ASP A 31 1.87 -13.94 -1.79
CA ASP A 31 1.41 -15.28 -1.42
C ASP A 31 1.21 -16.16 -2.67
N GLU A 32 0.53 -17.30 -2.49
CA GLU A 32 0.23 -18.27 -3.55
C GLU A 32 -0.63 -17.70 -4.70
N GLN A 33 -1.38 -16.62 -4.47
CA GLN A 33 -2.26 -15.97 -5.45
C GLN A 33 -1.56 -14.85 -6.22
N GLY A 34 -0.36 -14.44 -5.79
CA GLY A 34 0.47 -13.47 -6.50
C GLY A 34 0.98 -12.35 -5.60
N ARG A 35 1.23 -11.19 -6.21
CA ARG A 35 1.76 -10.00 -5.51
C ARG A 35 0.69 -8.93 -5.42
N TRP A 36 0.65 -8.24 -4.29
CA TRP A 36 -0.23 -7.10 -4.07
C TRP A 36 0.47 -6.05 -3.23
N PHE A 37 -0.11 -4.85 -3.19
CA PHE A 37 0.42 -3.74 -2.41
C PHE A 37 -0.51 -3.39 -1.26
N GLY A 38 0.07 -3.13 -0.10
CA GLY A 38 -0.65 -2.74 1.11
C GLY A 38 0.08 -1.64 1.88
N ILE A 39 -0.62 -0.98 2.81
CA ILE A 39 -0.02 0.04 3.68
C ILE A 39 1.04 -0.61 4.57
N ASN A 40 2.14 0.10 4.81
CA ASN A 40 3.16 -0.31 5.77
C ASN A 40 2.52 -0.56 7.16
N PRO A 41 2.68 -1.75 7.78
CA PRO A 41 1.99 -2.10 9.02
C PRO A 41 2.29 -1.10 10.15
N ALA A 42 3.51 -0.58 10.23
CA ALA A 42 3.90 0.41 11.22
C ALA A 42 3.11 1.73 11.09
N LEU A 43 2.63 2.06 9.90
CA LEU A 43 1.76 3.21 9.66
C LEU A 43 0.30 2.88 9.90
N ALA A 44 -0.15 1.68 9.52
CA ALA A 44 -1.54 1.23 9.65
C ALA A 44 -2.06 1.28 11.10
N GLU A 45 -1.19 1.06 12.09
CA GLU A 45 -1.53 1.09 13.51
C GLU A 45 -1.73 2.52 14.07
N THR A 46 -1.24 3.54 13.37
CA THR A 46 -1.35 4.94 13.81
C THR A 46 -2.77 5.48 13.59
N GLU A 47 -3.21 6.41 14.43
CA GLU A 47 -4.54 7.06 14.29
C GLU A 47 -4.75 7.71 12.92
N LYS A 48 -3.67 8.22 12.33
CA LYS A 48 -3.70 8.91 11.03
C LYS A 48 -4.10 8.00 9.87
N PHE A 49 -3.76 6.71 9.94
CA PHE A 49 -4.01 5.75 8.85
C PHE A 49 -4.98 4.64 9.23
N ARG A 50 -5.45 4.59 10.48
CA ARG A 50 -6.40 3.58 10.96
C ARG A 50 -7.68 3.49 10.10
N SER A 51 -8.17 4.62 9.59
CA SER A 51 -9.35 4.65 8.70
C SER A 51 -9.10 4.13 7.28
N LEU A 52 -7.83 3.96 6.90
CA LEU A 52 -7.40 3.41 5.62
C LEU A 52 -6.96 1.94 5.72
N ALA A 53 -6.81 1.41 6.94
CA ALA A 53 -6.39 0.03 7.20
C ALA A 53 -7.57 -0.94 7.35
N LEU A 54 -8.81 -0.47 7.23
CA LEU A 54 -10.07 -1.21 7.29
C LEU A 54 -10.64 -1.43 5.88
#